data_AF-P41958-F1
#
_entry.id   AF-P41958-F1
#
_cell.length_a   1.000
_cell.length_b   1.000
_cell.length_c   1.000
_cell.angle_alpha   90.00
_cell.angle_beta   90.00
_cell.angle_gamma   90.00
#
_symmetry.space_group_name_H-M   'P 1'
#
loop_
_entity.id
_entity.type
_entity.pdbx_description
1 polymer ?
#
loop_
_entity_poly.entity_id
_entity_poly.type
_entity_poly.pdbx_seq_one_letter_code
_entity_poly.pdbx_strand_id
1 'polypeptide(L)'
;MTRCTADNSLTNPAYRRRTMATGEMKEFLGIKGTEPTDFGINSDAQDLPSPSRQASTRRMSIGESIDGKINDWEEPRLDIEGFVVDYFTHRIRQNGMEWFGAPGLPCGVQPEHEMMRVMGTIFEKKHAENFETFCEQLLAVPRISFSLYQDVVRTVGNAQTDQCPMSYGRLIGLISFGGFVAAKMMESVELQGQVRNLFVYTSLFIKTRIRNNWKEHNRSWDDFMTLGKQMKEDYERAEAEKVGRRKQNRRWSMIGAGVTAGAIGIVGVVVCGRMMFSLK
;
A
#
# COMPACT_ATOMS: atom_id res chain seq x y z
N MET A 1 0.14 57.14 41.60
CA MET A 1 1.29 57.77 40.91
C MET A 1 1.93 56.72 40.00
N THR A 2 2.05 57.06 38.72
CA THR A 2 2.98 56.51 37.69
C THR A 2 2.90 55.01 37.37
N ARG A 3 2.12 54.59 36.35
CA ARG A 3 2.48 54.38 34.92
C ARG A 3 3.70 53.48 34.68
N CYS A 4 3.47 52.34 34.02
CA CYS A 4 4.10 52.00 32.74
C CYS A 4 3.27 50.92 32.00
N THR A 5 2.93 51.25 30.76
CA THR A 5 2.12 50.54 29.74
C THR A 5 3.02 50.06 28.60
N ALA A 6 2.70 48.92 27.97
CA ALA A 6 2.86 48.57 26.54
C ALA A 6 2.88 47.02 26.45
N ASP A 7 1.85 46.31 25.97
CA ASP A 7 1.27 46.27 24.62
C ASP A 7 2.22 45.63 23.58
N ASN A 8 1.94 44.38 23.20
CA ASN A 8 1.94 43.96 21.78
C ASN A 8 1.45 42.53 21.58
N SER A 9 0.30 42.47 20.90
CA SER A 9 -0.18 41.44 19.97
C SER A 9 0.85 40.44 19.43
N LEU A 10 0.44 39.17 19.34
CA LEU A 10 0.49 38.39 18.10
C LEU A 10 -0.38 37.13 18.23
N THR A 11 -1.33 37.07 17.30
CA THR A 11 -2.41 36.12 17.13
C THR A 11 -1.94 34.73 16.68
N ASN A 12 -2.57 33.72 17.27
CA ASN A 12 -2.50 32.28 17.01
C ASN A 12 -2.86 31.91 15.55
N PRO A 13 -2.07 31.07 14.85
CA PRO A 13 -2.54 30.34 13.67
C PRO A 13 -2.70 28.84 13.97
N ALA A 14 -3.59 28.48 14.88
CA ALA A 14 -4.12 27.13 14.99
C ALA A 14 -5.23 26.93 13.94
N TYR A 15 -4.89 26.90 12.65
CA TYR A 15 -5.85 26.56 11.59
C TYR A 15 -5.14 25.92 10.38
N ARG A 16 -5.63 24.73 9.97
CA ARG A 16 -5.55 24.17 8.60
C ARG A 16 -4.34 23.29 8.21
N ARG A 17 -4.11 22.15 8.89
CA ARG A 17 -3.33 20.99 8.37
C ARG A 17 -4.06 19.64 8.48
N ARG A 18 -5.32 19.57 8.07
CA ARG A 18 -6.01 18.30 7.77
C ARG A 18 -6.47 18.39 6.32
N THR A 19 -6.02 17.49 5.43
CA THR A 19 -6.90 16.75 4.46
C THR A 19 -6.20 16.00 3.32
N MET A 20 -4.95 16.27 2.92
CA MET A 20 -4.39 15.62 1.71
C MET A 20 -4.01 14.14 1.93
N ALA A 21 -3.10 13.85 2.87
CA ALA A 21 -2.61 12.48 3.08
C ALA A 21 -3.71 11.49 3.56
N THR A 22 -4.73 11.98 4.27
CA THR A 22 -5.87 11.17 4.71
C THR A 22 -6.82 10.78 3.58
N GLY A 23 -6.94 11.62 2.54
CA GLY A 23 -7.79 11.33 1.38
C GLY A 23 -7.18 10.21 0.53
N GLU A 24 -5.88 10.31 0.28
CA GLU A 24 -5.13 9.39 -0.59
C GLU A 24 -5.22 7.94 -0.08
N MET A 25 -4.85 7.65 1.17
CA MET A 25 -4.93 6.24 1.60
C MET A 25 -6.37 5.77 1.79
N LYS A 26 -7.33 6.67 2.08
CA LYS A 26 -8.76 6.29 2.11
C LYS A 26 -9.30 5.94 0.74
N GLU A 27 -8.82 6.57 -0.33
CA GLU A 27 -9.18 6.23 -1.70
C GLU A 27 -8.60 4.86 -2.09
N PHE A 28 -7.32 4.60 -1.77
CA PHE A 28 -6.69 3.31 -2.07
C PHE A 28 -7.26 2.13 -1.26
N LEU A 29 -7.82 2.38 -0.08
CA LEU A 29 -8.32 1.33 0.81
C LEU A 29 -9.85 1.41 1.06
N GLY A 30 -10.60 2.33 0.43
CA GLY A 30 -12.01 2.62 0.73
C GLY A 30 -12.95 2.34 -0.44
N ILE A 31 -14.03 1.64 -0.14
CA ILE A 31 -15.02 1.02 -1.05
C ILE A 31 -16.00 2.05 -1.63
N LYS A 32 -16.11 2.14 -2.97
CA LYS A 32 -17.38 2.12 -3.75
C LYS A 32 -17.14 2.24 -5.26
N GLY A 33 -17.14 1.12 -5.98
CA GLY A 33 -17.87 0.99 -7.24
C GLY A 33 -17.36 1.67 -8.51
N THR A 34 -16.08 1.98 -8.66
CA THR A 34 -15.50 2.30 -9.97
C THR A 34 -14.62 1.15 -10.43
N GLU A 35 -15.09 0.40 -11.42
CA GLU A 35 -14.23 -0.50 -12.21
C GLU A 35 -12.99 0.28 -12.68
N PRO A 36 -11.77 -0.28 -12.58
CA PRO A 36 -10.66 0.28 -13.33
C PRO A 36 -10.89 -0.06 -14.80
N THR A 37 -11.54 0.87 -15.51
CA THR A 37 -11.53 0.96 -16.97
C THR A 37 -10.08 0.96 -17.47
N ASP A 38 -9.79 -0.06 -18.28
CA ASP A 38 -8.86 -0.03 -19.41
C ASP A 38 -7.39 0.35 -19.11
N PHE A 39 -6.54 -0.68 -18.96
CA PHE A 39 -5.10 -0.57 -18.78
C PHE A 39 -4.32 -0.33 -20.09
N GLY A 40 -4.92 0.41 -21.04
CA GLY A 40 -4.22 1.12 -22.12
C GLY A 40 -3.07 0.36 -22.78
N ILE A 41 -3.29 -0.89 -23.20
CA ILE A 41 -2.36 -1.62 -24.06
C ILE A 41 -2.62 -1.15 -25.49
N ASN A 42 -2.10 0.02 -25.85
CA ASN A 42 -1.91 0.37 -27.25
C ASN A 42 -0.43 0.61 -27.51
N SER A 43 0.13 -0.40 -28.16
CA SER A 43 1.43 -0.44 -28.80
C SER A 43 1.44 0.56 -29.95
N ASP A 44 1.87 1.79 -29.71
CA ASP A 44 2.31 2.66 -30.80
C ASP A 44 3.65 3.31 -30.45
N ALA A 45 4.65 2.81 -31.15
CA ALA A 45 5.93 3.45 -31.34
C ALA A 45 5.73 4.75 -32.13
N GLN A 46 6.25 5.88 -31.63
CA GLN A 46 7.17 6.77 -32.34
C GLN A 46 7.33 8.11 -31.60
N ASP A 47 8.54 8.63 -31.74
CA ASP A 47 8.98 10.01 -31.54
C ASP A 47 9.11 10.55 -30.12
N LEU A 48 10.36 10.79 -29.69
CA LEU A 48 10.77 12.00 -28.98
C LEU A 48 12.29 12.24 -29.14
N PRO A 49 12.74 13.50 -29.35
CA PRO A 49 14.10 13.84 -29.78
C PRO A 49 15.09 14.07 -28.62
N SER A 50 16.39 14.01 -28.98
CA SER A 50 17.60 14.10 -28.15
C SER A 50 17.63 15.20 -27.09
N PRO A 51 18.19 14.95 -25.87
CA PRO A 51 18.35 16.00 -24.86
C PRO A 51 19.70 16.71 -25.03
N SER A 52 19.67 17.94 -25.53
CA SER A 52 20.71 18.94 -25.29
C SER A 52 20.25 19.87 -24.16
N ARG A 53 20.64 19.59 -22.91
CA ARG A 53 20.61 20.63 -21.86
C ARG A 53 21.70 20.41 -20.83
N GLN A 54 22.47 21.47 -20.68
CA GLN A 54 23.75 21.59 -20.01
C GLN A 54 23.68 21.16 -18.53
N ALA A 55 24.65 20.34 -18.13
CA ALA A 55 24.94 20.07 -16.73
C ALA A 55 25.39 21.37 -16.06
N SER A 56 24.47 22.02 -15.33
CA SER A 56 24.82 23.10 -14.40
C SER A 56 25.39 22.46 -13.13
N THR A 57 26.72 22.39 -13.06
CA THR A 57 27.46 22.08 -11.85
C THR A 57 27.27 23.21 -10.84
N ARG A 58 26.21 23.10 -10.03
CA ARG A 58 25.97 24.00 -8.89
C ARG A 58 27.01 23.68 -7.82
N ARG A 59 28.08 24.49 -7.79
CA ARG A 59 29.09 24.53 -6.73
C ARG A 59 28.39 24.98 -5.45
N MET A 60 28.21 24.08 -4.48
CA MET A 60 27.64 24.44 -3.18
C MET A 60 28.58 25.44 -2.48
N SER A 61 28.02 26.60 -2.10
CA SER A 61 28.75 27.60 -1.33
C SER A 61 28.93 27.11 0.10
N ILE A 62 30.18 27.14 0.56
CA ILE A 62 30.57 27.05 1.97
C ILE A 62 29.80 28.14 2.73
N GLY A 63 28.77 27.76 3.48
CA GLY A 63 27.97 28.71 4.30
C GLY A 63 26.46 28.48 4.33
N GLU A 64 25.91 27.49 3.61
CA GLU A 64 24.49 27.14 3.77
C GLU A 64 24.31 26.41 5.11
N SER A 65 23.76 27.12 6.10
CA SER A 65 23.43 26.58 7.41
C SER A 65 22.49 25.39 7.24
N ILE A 66 22.96 24.20 7.65
CA ILE A 66 22.13 23.00 7.77
C ILE A 66 21.13 23.26 8.91
N ASP A 67 20.00 23.91 8.61
CA ASP A 67 18.78 23.85 9.45
C ASP A 67 18.11 22.46 9.32
N GLY A 68 18.91 21.43 9.05
CA GLY A 68 18.47 20.09 8.72
C GLY A 68 18.12 19.32 9.99
N LYS A 69 16.88 19.48 10.46
CA LYS A 69 16.27 18.41 11.26
C LYS A 69 16.43 17.10 10.47
N ILE A 70 17.12 16.14 11.07
CA ILE A 70 17.23 14.78 10.54
C ILE A 70 15.80 14.28 10.38
N ASN A 71 15.46 13.85 9.17
CA ASN A 71 14.13 13.32 8.93
C ASN A 71 14.05 11.89 9.49
N ASP A 72 12.88 11.47 9.95
CA ASP A 72 12.76 10.16 10.62
C ASP A 72 13.13 8.96 9.72
N TRP A 73 12.90 9.06 8.40
CA TRP A 73 13.34 8.07 7.42
C TRP A 73 14.86 8.01 7.21
N GLU A 74 15.62 8.93 7.82
CA GLU A 74 17.08 8.92 7.85
C GLU A 74 17.61 8.30 9.16
N GLU A 75 16.74 7.99 10.13
CA GLU A 75 17.13 7.27 11.35
C GLU A 75 17.52 5.82 11.02
N PRO A 76 18.68 5.32 11.47
CA PRO A 76 19.13 3.96 11.15
C PRO A 76 18.16 2.84 11.56
N ARG A 77 17.38 3.05 12.63
CA ARG A 77 16.36 2.09 13.08
C ARG A 77 15.20 1.94 12.08
N LEU A 78 14.99 2.96 11.23
CA LEU A 78 13.93 3.06 10.23
C LEU A 78 14.47 2.92 8.80
N ASP A 79 15.66 2.31 8.63
CA ASP A 79 16.13 1.96 7.29
C ASP A 79 15.12 1.03 6.62
N ILE A 80 14.80 1.32 5.37
CA ILE A 80 13.78 0.61 4.60
C ILE A 80 14.08 -0.90 4.49
N GLU A 81 15.36 -1.26 4.52
CA GLU A 81 15.80 -2.65 4.55
C GLU A 81 15.19 -3.41 5.74
N GLY A 82 15.08 -2.76 6.91
CA GLY A 82 14.43 -3.34 8.09
C GLY A 82 12.95 -3.65 7.85
N PHE A 83 12.21 -2.74 7.24
CA PHE A 83 10.80 -2.94 6.88
C PHE A 83 10.60 -4.08 5.88
N VAL A 84 11.44 -4.15 4.84
CA VAL A 84 11.32 -5.18 3.80
C VAL A 84 11.65 -6.56 4.36
N VAL A 85 12.77 -6.70 5.10
CA VAL A 85 13.16 -7.97 5.74
C VAL A 85 12.08 -8.44 6.71
N ASP A 86 11.58 -7.54 7.55
CA ASP A 86 10.56 -7.86 8.54
C ASP A 86 9.26 -8.35 7.87
N TYR A 87 8.77 -7.60 6.89
CA TYR A 87 7.53 -7.96 6.19
C TYR A 87 7.66 -9.24 5.38
N PHE A 88 8.77 -9.42 4.64
CA PHE A 88 8.99 -10.64 3.86
C PHE A 88 9.04 -11.87 4.77
N THR A 89 9.78 -11.77 5.87
CA THR A 89 9.85 -12.85 6.87
C THR A 89 8.46 -13.15 7.45
N HIS A 90 7.70 -12.11 7.81
CA HIS A 90 6.33 -12.26 8.30
C HIS A 90 5.42 -12.94 7.26
N ARG A 91 5.44 -12.49 6.01
CA ARG A 91 4.56 -12.99 4.95
C ARG A 91 4.90 -14.42 4.53
N ILE A 92 6.17 -14.80 4.53
CA ILE A 92 6.63 -16.18 4.28
C ILE A 92 6.13 -17.12 5.40
N ARG A 93 6.21 -16.68 6.66
CA ARG A 93 5.69 -17.43 7.83
C ARG A 93 4.19 -17.66 7.77
N GLN A 94 3.41 -16.76 7.17
CA GLN A 94 1.98 -16.97 6.98
C GLN A 94 1.67 -18.18 6.06
N ASN A 95 2.61 -18.60 5.19
CA ASN A 95 2.52 -19.82 4.39
C ASN A 95 3.16 -21.05 5.08
N GLY A 96 3.52 -20.96 6.36
CA GLY A 96 4.14 -22.07 7.09
C GLY A 96 5.61 -22.34 6.74
N MET A 97 6.27 -21.41 6.06
CA MET A 97 7.69 -21.49 5.70
C MET A 97 8.54 -20.52 6.54
N GLU A 98 9.85 -20.72 6.56
CA GLU A 98 10.80 -19.85 7.27
C GLU A 98 11.92 -19.41 6.32
N TRP A 99 12.22 -18.11 6.28
CA TRP A 99 13.30 -17.57 5.46
C TRP A 99 14.62 -17.52 6.24
N PHE A 100 15.30 -18.65 6.35
CA PHE A 100 16.58 -18.75 7.08
C PHE A 100 17.71 -17.89 6.51
N GLY A 101 17.60 -17.48 5.24
CA GLY A 101 18.55 -16.57 4.57
C GLY A 101 18.28 -15.08 4.81
N ALA A 102 17.29 -14.73 5.63
CA ALA A 102 16.95 -13.35 5.95
C ALA A 102 18.11 -12.64 6.68
N PRO A 103 18.47 -11.41 6.28
CA PRO A 103 19.36 -10.57 7.08
C PRO A 103 18.79 -10.34 8.49
N GLY A 104 19.66 -10.20 9.49
CA GLY A 104 19.23 -9.84 10.84
C GLY A 104 18.74 -8.39 10.92
N LEU A 105 17.74 -8.13 11.78
CA LEU A 105 17.29 -6.77 12.11
C LEU A 105 18.17 -6.19 13.23
N PRO A 106 18.97 -5.13 12.99
CA PRO A 106 19.93 -4.62 13.98
C PRO A 106 19.30 -4.19 15.32
N CYS A 107 18.08 -3.66 15.27
CA CYS A 107 17.34 -3.18 16.44
C CYS A 107 16.14 -4.09 16.79
N GLY A 108 16.02 -5.25 16.15
CA GLY A 108 14.81 -6.08 16.23
C GLY A 108 13.60 -5.44 15.56
N VAL A 109 12.42 -6.03 15.80
CA VAL A 109 11.14 -5.56 15.23
C VAL A 109 10.75 -4.23 15.86
N GLN A 110 10.48 -3.22 15.04
CA GLN A 110 10.03 -1.90 15.47
C GLN A 110 8.49 -1.77 15.38
N PRO A 111 7.86 -0.86 16.13
CA PRO A 111 6.42 -0.58 16.02
C PRO A 111 5.97 -0.26 14.58
N GLU A 112 6.82 0.43 13.82
CA GLU A 112 6.57 0.79 12.43
C GLU A 112 6.58 -0.45 11.52
N HIS A 113 7.39 -1.46 11.84
CA HIS A 113 7.38 -2.74 11.13
C HIS A 113 6.06 -3.50 11.37
N GLU A 114 5.58 -3.52 12.62
CA GLU A 114 4.29 -4.14 12.96
C GLU A 114 3.14 -3.46 12.22
N MET A 115 3.15 -2.13 12.13
CA MET A 115 2.18 -1.39 11.33
C MET A 115 2.27 -1.76 9.85
N MET A 116 3.49 -1.89 9.30
CA MET A 116 3.68 -2.32 7.91
C MET A 116 3.10 -3.73 7.66
N ARG A 117 3.24 -4.68 8.60
CA ARG A 117 2.60 -6.00 8.51
C ARG A 117 1.08 -5.89 8.40
N VAL A 118 0.46 -5.07 9.24
CA VAL A 118 -1.00 -4.84 9.23
C VAL A 118 -1.42 -4.23 7.90
N MET A 119 -0.78 -3.14 7.49
CA MET A 119 -1.11 -2.42 6.27
C MET A 119 -0.91 -3.28 5.02
N GLY A 120 0.21 -4.01 4.93
CA GLY A 120 0.49 -4.91 3.83
C GLY A 120 -0.50 -6.08 3.75
N THR A 121 -0.95 -6.62 4.90
CA THR A 121 -1.98 -7.67 4.95
C THR A 121 -3.33 -7.13 4.47
N ILE A 122 -3.70 -5.91 4.86
CA ILE A 122 -4.94 -5.26 4.38
C ILE A 122 -4.86 -5.00 2.87
N PHE A 123 -3.70 -4.57 2.39
CA PHE A 123 -3.46 -4.29 0.98
C PHE A 123 -3.57 -5.56 0.14
N GLU A 124 -2.89 -6.64 0.53
CA GLU A 124 -2.94 -7.92 -0.17
C GLU A 124 -4.37 -8.46 -0.29
N LYS A 125 -5.15 -8.41 0.80
CA LYS A 125 -6.56 -8.86 0.79
C LYS A 125 -7.44 -8.10 -0.20
N LYS A 126 -7.09 -6.86 -0.54
CA LYS A 126 -7.86 -6.02 -1.48
C LYS A 126 -7.40 -6.16 -2.92
N HIS A 127 -6.16 -6.57 -3.14
CA HIS A 127 -5.54 -6.63 -4.46
C HIS A 127 -5.02 -8.02 -4.83
N ALA A 128 -5.53 -9.07 -4.17
CA ALA A 128 -5.05 -10.45 -4.32
C ALA A 128 -5.06 -10.93 -5.78
N GLU A 129 -6.13 -10.65 -6.52
CA GLU A 129 -6.26 -11.04 -7.94
C GLU A 129 -5.15 -10.43 -8.80
N ASN A 130 -4.86 -9.14 -8.61
CA ASN A 130 -3.78 -8.46 -9.34
C ASN A 130 -2.39 -8.98 -8.93
N PHE A 131 -2.23 -9.35 -7.66
CA PHE A 131 -0.96 -9.86 -7.14
C PHE A 131 -0.56 -11.17 -7.81
N GLU A 132 -1.52 -12.06 -8.05
CA GLU A 132 -1.27 -13.32 -8.76
C GLU A 132 -0.76 -13.07 -10.18
N THR A 133 -1.44 -12.22 -10.95
CA THR A 133 -1.03 -11.89 -12.33
C THR A 133 0.37 -11.28 -12.41
N PHE A 134 0.68 -10.30 -11.55
CA PHE A 134 2.02 -9.69 -11.55
C PHE A 134 3.11 -10.63 -11.00
N CYS A 135 2.74 -11.52 -10.08
CA CYS A 135 3.65 -12.52 -9.58
C CYS A 135 4.04 -13.51 -10.70
N GLU A 136 3.08 -13.97 -11.51
CA GLU A 136 3.36 -14.85 -12.64
C GLU A 136 4.35 -14.22 -13.62
N GLN A 137 4.20 -12.92 -13.93
CA GLN A 137 5.14 -12.19 -14.79
C GLN A 137 6.56 -12.17 -14.23
N LEU A 138 6.72 -11.97 -12.92
CA LEU A 138 8.04 -11.92 -12.29
C LEU A 138 8.67 -13.32 -12.17
N LEU A 139 7.85 -14.35 -11.96
CA LEU A 139 8.30 -15.74 -11.77
C LEU A 139 8.44 -16.53 -13.07
N ALA A 140 7.94 -16.02 -14.19
CA ALA A 140 8.12 -16.62 -15.52
C ALA A 140 9.59 -16.61 -15.99
N VAL A 141 10.46 -15.83 -15.34
CA VAL A 141 11.88 -15.73 -15.68
C VAL A 141 12.73 -16.47 -14.63
N PRO A 142 13.62 -17.40 -15.01
CA PRO A 142 14.42 -18.20 -14.06
C PRO A 142 15.31 -17.37 -13.11
N ARG A 143 15.69 -16.17 -13.53
CA ARG A 143 16.49 -15.23 -12.74
C ARG A 143 15.90 -13.84 -12.84
N ILE A 144 15.39 -13.34 -11.73
CA ILE A 144 14.89 -11.97 -11.65
C ILE A 144 16.04 -10.98 -11.85
N SER A 145 15.84 -10.02 -12.76
CA SER A 145 16.73 -8.87 -12.92
C SER A 145 16.11 -7.64 -12.27
N PHE A 146 16.94 -6.65 -11.95
CA PHE A 146 16.44 -5.38 -11.43
C PHE A 146 15.55 -4.65 -12.45
N SER A 147 15.85 -4.76 -13.76
CA SER A 147 15.03 -4.14 -14.81
C SER A 147 13.63 -4.76 -14.86
N LEU A 148 13.54 -6.10 -14.85
CA LEU A 148 12.26 -6.80 -14.83
C LEU A 148 11.45 -6.44 -13.58
N TYR A 149 12.10 -6.41 -12.41
CA TYR A 149 11.45 -5.97 -11.17
C TYR A 149 10.90 -4.54 -11.32
N GLN A 150 11.69 -3.61 -11.86
CA GLN A 150 11.26 -2.22 -12.06
C GLN A 150 10.07 -2.11 -13.00
N ASP A 151 10.02 -2.88 -14.08
CA ASP A 151 8.93 -2.83 -15.05
C ASP A 151 7.61 -3.30 -14.42
N VAL A 152 7.63 -4.43 -13.70
CA VAL A 152 6.45 -4.93 -12.96
C VAL A 152 5.99 -3.92 -11.91
N VAL A 153 6.93 -3.39 -11.11
CA VAL A 153 6.62 -2.45 -10.02
C VAL A 153 6.18 -1.06 -10.53
N ARG A 154 6.62 -0.65 -11.72
CA ARG A 154 6.10 0.55 -12.37
C ARG A 154 4.63 0.33 -12.74
N THR A 155 4.29 -0.81 -13.34
CA THR A 155 2.90 -1.15 -13.68
C THR A 155 2.01 -1.18 -12.44
N VAL A 156 2.46 -1.80 -11.35
CA VAL A 156 1.72 -1.83 -10.07
C VAL A 156 1.45 -0.43 -9.51
N GLY A 157 2.34 0.53 -9.75
CA GLY A 157 2.21 1.88 -9.19
C GLY A 157 1.81 2.98 -10.18
N ASN A 158 1.68 2.71 -11.47
CA ASN A 158 1.23 3.70 -12.45
C ASN A 158 -0.30 3.95 -12.40
N ALA A 159 -1.02 3.19 -11.58
CA ALA A 159 -2.41 3.48 -11.23
C ALA A 159 -2.57 4.72 -10.32
N GLN A 160 -1.48 5.42 -9.99
CA GLN A 160 -1.50 6.57 -9.08
C GLN A 160 -1.51 7.89 -9.85
N THR A 161 -2.61 8.63 -9.72
CA THR A 161 -2.73 10.06 -9.99
C THR A 161 -1.99 10.93 -8.96
N ASP A 162 -1.30 10.30 -8.00
CA ASP A 162 -0.63 10.98 -6.89
C ASP A 162 0.52 11.87 -7.35
N GLN A 163 0.58 13.07 -6.77
CA GLN A 163 1.68 14.02 -6.98
C GLN A 163 3.01 13.53 -6.40
N CYS A 164 2.97 12.57 -5.46
CA CYS A 164 4.16 12.02 -4.81
C CYS A 164 4.53 10.65 -5.39
N PRO A 165 5.68 10.51 -6.08
CA PRO A 165 6.14 9.23 -6.65
C PRO A 165 6.31 8.08 -5.64
N MET A 166 6.33 8.37 -4.34
CA MET A 166 6.36 7.38 -3.26
C MET A 166 5.39 7.77 -2.15
N SER A 167 4.09 7.74 -2.46
CA SER A 167 3.03 7.83 -1.46
C SER A 167 3.04 6.63 -0.51
N TYR A 168 2.39 6.74 0.66
CA TYR A 168 2.28 5.63 1.59
C TYR A 168 1.57 4.42 0.98
N GLY A 169 0.54 4.66 0.14
CA GLY A 169 -0.12 3.60 -0.61
C GLY A 169 0.84 2.85 -1.53
N ARG A 170 1.72 3.58 -2.23
CA ARG A 170 2.75 2.95 -3.07
C ARG A 170 3.73 2.15 -2.23
N LEU A 171 4.24 2.73 -1.15
CA LEU A 171 5.16 2.07 -0.24
C LEU A 171 4.58 0.74 0.28
N ILE A 172 3.35 0.77 0.81
CA ILE A 172 2.65 -0.41 1.31
C ILE A 172 2.48 -1.43 0.18
N GLY A 173 2.01 -1.00 -0.99
CA GLY A 173 1.78 -1.89 -2.12
C GLY A 173 3.03 -2.61 -2.59
N LEU A 174 4.18 -1.93 -2.63
CA LEU A 174 5.45 -2.54 -3.03
C LEU A 174 5.97 -3.55 -2.02
N ILE A 175 5.91 -3.23 -0.73
CA ILE A 175 6.34 -4.16 0.32
C ILE A 175 5.38 -5.36 0.39
N SER A 176 4.07 -5.11 0.28
CA SER A 176 3.02 -6.13 0.25
C SER A 176 3.22 -7.10 -0.92
N PHE A 177 3.38 -6.57 -2.14
CA PHE A 177 3.63 -7.36 -3.33
C PHE A 177 4.97 -8.12 -3.24
N GLY A 178 6.03 -7.45 -2.77
CA GLY A 178 7.33 -8.10 -2.56
C GLY A 178 7.24 -9.28 -1.60
N GLY A 179 6.53 -9.14 -0.48
CA GLY A 179 6.34 -10.24 0.48
C GLY A 179 5.50 -11.37 -0.10
N PHE A 180 4.48 -11.07 -0.89
CA PHE A 180 3.66 -12.07 -1.59
C PHE A 180 4.51 -12.89 -2.57
N VAL A 181 5.30 -12.22 -3.42
CA VAL A 181 6.19 -12.90 -4.36
C VAL A 181 7.29 -13.68 -3.62
N ALA A 182 7.82 -13.14 -2.53
CA ALA A 182 8.80 -13.84 -1.70
C ALA A 182 8.23 -15.15 -1.13
N ALA A 183 6.97 -15.16 -0.68
CA ALA A 183 6.30 -16.38 -0.25
C ALA A 183 6.19 -17.38 -1.42
N LYS A 184 5.79 -16.94 -2.61
CA LYS A 184 5.74 -17.83 -3.79
C LYS A 184 7.10 -18.37 -4.23
N MET A 185 8.16 -17.57 -4.15
CA MET A 185 9.53 -18.03 -4.41
C MET A 185 10.00 -19.09 -3.40
N MET A 186 9.57 -18.99 -2.14
CA MET A 186 9.94 -19.96 -1.10
C MET A 186 9.30 -21.34 -1.33
N GLU A 187 8.16 -21.41 -2.03
CA GLU A 187 7.48 -22.68 -2.38
C GLU A 187 8.28 -23.51 -3.41
N SER A 188 9.21 -22.90 -4.15
CA SER A 188 10.03 -23.57 -5.16
C SER A 188 11.52 -23.51 -4.82
N VAL A 189 12.16 -24.68 -4.70
CA VAL A 189 13.60 -24.80 -4.39
C VAL A 189 14.47 -24.05 -5.40
N GLU A 190 14.08 -24.00 -6.67
CA GLU A 190 14.82 -23.30 -7.73
C GLU A 190 14.81 -21.77 -7.56
N LEU A 191 13.76 -21.22 -6.93
CA LEU A 191 13.53 -19.80 -6.78
C LEU A 191 13.89 -19.25 -5.39
N GLN A 192 14.06 -20.11 -4.38
CA GLN A 192 14.40 -19.70 -3.01
C GLN A 192 15.60 -18.76 -2.93
N GLY A 193 16.64 -18.99 -3.75
CA GLY A 193 17.82 -18.13 -3.81
C GLY A 193 17.55 -16.72 -4.34
N GLN A 194 16.46 -16.53 -5.09
CA GLN A 194 16.08 -15.23 -5.67
C GLN A 194 15.39 -14.31 -4.66
N VAL A 195 14.90 -14.82 -3.52
CA VAL A 195 14.27 -14.00 -2.47
C VAL A 195 15.23 -12.90 -1.99
N ARG A 196 16.53 -13.19 -1.89
CA ARG A 196 17.55 -12.20 -1.56
C ARG A 196 17.65 -11.08 -2.61
N ASN A 197 17.59 -11.42 -3.89
CA ASN A 197 17.60 -10.42 -4.97
C ASN A 197 16.35 -9.56 -4.92
N LEU A 198 15.18 -10.18 -4.70
CA LEU A 198 13.91 -9.47 -4.55
C LEU A 198 13.94 -8.49 -3.38
N PHE A 199 14.50 -8.90 -2.24
CA PHE A 199 14.73 -8.04 -1.08
C PHE A 199 15.61 -6.83 -1.45
N VAL A 200 16.76 -7.05 -2.09
CA VAL A 200 17.67 -5.97 -2.48
C VAL A 200 16.98 -4.99 -3.46
N TYR A 201 16.29 -5.52 -4.47
CA TYR A 201 15.61 -4.70 -5.47
C TYR A 201 14.47 -3.88 -4.87
N THR A 202 13.70 -4.46 -3.96
CA THR A 202 12.62 -3.78 -3.25
C THR A 202 13.16 -2.65 -2.39
N SER A 203 14.16 -2.95 -1.55
CA SER A 203 14.79 -1.98 -0.66
C SER A 203 15.39 -0.82 -1.45
N LEU A 204 16.20 -1.09 -2.48
CA LEU A 204 16.82 -0.04 -3.30
C LEU A 204 15.79 0.82 -4.03
N PHE A 205 14.77 0.20 -4.62
CA PHE A 205 13.74 0.92 -5.37
C PHE A 205 12.98 1.92 -4.50
N ILE A 206 12.67 1.52 -3.27
CA ILE A 206 11.96 2.36 -2.30
C ILE A 206 12.92 3.40 -1.71
N LYS A 207 14.12 3.02 -1.26
CA LYS A 207 15.13 3.89 -0.65
C LYS A 207 15.41 5.12 -1.52
N THR A 208 15.64 4.92 -2.81
CA THR A 208 15.90 6.00 -3.77
C THR A 208 14.72 6.98 -3.87
N ARG A 209 13.48 6.47 -3.84
CA ARG A 209 12.31 7.34 -3.98
C ARG A 209 11.91 8.03 -2.68
N ILE A 210 12.09 7.39 -1.52
CA ILE A 210 11.90 8.07 -0.23
C ILE A 210 12.85 9.27 -0.16
N ARG A 211 14.15 9.05 -0.40
CA ARG A 211 15.17 10.10 -0.34
C ARG A 211 14.88 11.30 -1.25
N ASN A 212 14.31 11.05 -2.43
CA ASN A 212 14.05 12.10 -3.40
C ASN A 212 12.70 12.81 -3.21
N ASN A 213 11.72 12.20 -2.54
CA ASN A 213 10.34 12.70 -2.56
C ASN A 213 9.78 13.04 -1.16
N TRP A 214 10.14 12.31 -0.11
CA TRP A 214 9.45 12.46 1.19
C TRP A 214 9.64 13.84 1.82
N LYS A 215 10.83 14.42 1.67
CA LYS A 215 11.11 15.80 2.11
C LYS A 215 10.23 16.81 1.40
N GLU A 216 10.12 16.73 0.08
CA GLU A 216 9.35 17.68 -0.74
C GLU A 216 7.85 17.56 -0.52
N HIS A 217 7.36 16.35 -0.24
CA HIS A 217 5.95 16.07 0.00
C HIS A 217 5.55 16.05 1.48
N ASN A 218 6.43 16.47 2.40
CA ASN A 218 6.21 16.47 3.85
C ASN A 218 5.66 15.13 4.37
N ARG A 219 6.29 14.02 4.00
CA ARG A 219 5.93 12.67 4.48
C ARG A 219 6.97 12.18 5.46
N SER A 220 6.54 11.53 6.53
CA SER A 220 7.40 10.93 7.55
C SER A 220 6.88 9.55 7.96
N TRP A 221 7.68 8.78 8.70
CA TRP A 221 7.21 7.56 9.36
C TRP A 221 6.24 7.84 10.51
N ASP A 222 6.39 8.97 11.22
CA ASP A 222 5.42 9.40 12.25
C ASP A 222 4.02 9.66 11.66
N ASP A 223 3.96 10.33 10.51
CA ASP A 223 2.72 10.54 9.78
C ASP A 223 2.16 9.22 9.26
N PHE A 224 3.02 8.31 8.77
CA PHE A 224 2.62 6.95 8.39
C PHE A 224 1.98 6.20 9.56
N MET A 225 2.54 6.30 10.77
CA MET A 225 2.01 5.62 11.96
C MET A 225 0.66 6.17 12.39
N THR A 226 0.51 7.50 12.40
CA THR A 226 -0.76 8.16 12.71
C THR A 226 -1.86 7.72 11.77
N LEU A 227 -1.54 7.70 10.49
CA LEU A 227 -2.46 7.31 9.43
C LEU A 227 -2.76 5.80 9.44
N GLY A 228 -1.73 4.97 9.56
CA GLY A 228 -1.86 3.51 9.65
C GLY A 228 -2.73 3.08 10.82
N LYS A 229 -2.62 3.75 11.97
CA LYS A 229 -3.50 3.50 13.12
C LYS A 229 -4.98 3.76 12.80
N GLN A 230 -5.29 4.90 12.19
CA GLN A 230 -6.66 5.23 11.77
C GLN A 230 -7.20 4.18 10.79
N MET A 231 -6.38 3.77 9.81
CA MET A 231 -6.77 2.79 8.81
C MET A 231 -6.98 1.40 9.37
N LYS A 232 -6.15 0.98 10.34
CA LYS A 232 -6.32 -0.27 11.06
C LYS A 232 -7.67 -0.29 11.79
N GLU A 233 -7.97 0.76 12.55
CA GLU A 233 -9.24 0.89 13.28
C GLU A 233 -10.45 0.91 12.34
N ASP A 234 -10.36 1.65 11.22
CA ASP A 234 -11.42 1.70 10.20
C ASP A 234 -11.63 0.34 9.52
N TYR A 235 -10.55 -0.40 9.24
CA TYR A 235 -10.62 -1.74 8.65
C TYR A 235 -11.23 -2.76 9.63
N GLU A 236 -10.81 -2.75 10.89
CA GLU A 236 -11.37 -3.62 11.94
C GLU A 236 -12.86 -3.35 12.16
N ARG A 237 -13.27 -2.07 12.14
CA ARG A 237 -14.69 -1.67 12.21
C ARG A 237 -15.48 -2.21 11.01
N ALA A 238 -14.96 -2.05 9.79
CA ALA A 238 -15.61 -2.53 8.58
C ALA A 238 -15.74 -4.07 8.54
N GLU A 239 -14.73 -4.80 9.01
CA GLU A 239 -14.78 -6.26 9.10
C GLU A 239 -15.77 -6.74 10.17
N ALA A 240 -15.83 -6.08 11.33
CA ALA A 240 -16.81 -6.37 12.37
C ALA A 240 -18.25 -6.18 11.86
N GLU A 241 -18.51 -5.13 11.08
CA GLU A 241 -19.81 -4.89 10.44
C GLU A 241 -20.15 -5.98 9.41
N LYS A 242 -19.20 -6.43 8.59
CA LYS A 242 -19.42 -7.54 7.64
C LYS A 242 -19.74 -8.85 8.35
N VAL A 243 -19.04 -9.17 9.45
CA VAL A 243 -19.32 -10.37 10.27
C VAL A 243 -20.69 -10.25 10.93
N GLY A 244 -21.04 -9.07 11.45
CA GLY A 244 -22.36 -8.76 11.99
C GLY A 244 -23.48 -8.98 10.97
N ARG A 245 -23.33 -8.43 9.75
CA ARG A 245 -24.28 -8.63 8.64
C ARG A 245 -24.38 -10.09 8.21
N ARG A 246 -23.27 -10.83 8.14
CA ARG A 246 -23.29 -12.27 7.84
C ARG A 246 -24.04 -13.07 8.91
N LYS A 247 -23.84 -12.77 10.20
CA LYS A 247 -24.59 -13.40 11.30
C LYS A 247 -26.07 -13.03 11.26
N GLN A 248 -26.41 -11.78 10.95
CA GLN A 248 -27.79 -11.34 10.81
C GLN A 248 -28.48 -12.03 9.62
N ASN A 249 -27.85 -12.09 8.45
CA ASN A 249 -28.37 -12.81 7.28
C ASN A 249 -28.56 -14.31 7.56
N ARG A 250 -27.64 -14.95 8.31
CA ARG A 250 -27.81 -16.35 8.74
C ARG A 250 -28.99 -16.54 9.70
N ARG A 251 -29.26 -15.58 10.59
CA ARG A 251 -30.44 -15.63 11.48
C ARG A 251 -31.75 -15.49 10.70
N TRP A 252 -31.82 -14.59 9.72
CA TRP A 252 -33.00 -14.48 8.85
C TRP A 252 -33.24 -15.75 8.01
N SER A 253 -32.15 -16.39 7.54
CA SER A 253 -32.25 -17.68 6.83
C SER A 253 -32.77 -18.83 7.70
N MET A 254 -32.53 -18.83 9.02
CA MET A 254 -33.05 -19.87 9.91
C MET A 254 -34.49 -19.61 10.37
N ILE A 255 -34.90 -18.34 10.49
CA ILE A 255 -36.30 -18.01 10.83
C ILE A 255 -37.22 -18.23 9.62
N GLY A 256 -36.72 -18.08 8.39
CA GLY A 256 -37.49 -18.30 7.16
C GLY A 256 -37.75 -19.77 6.78
N ALA A 257 -37.10 -20.74 7.43
CA ALA A 257 -37.25 -22.17 7.10
C ALA A 257 -38.30 -22.91 7.96
N GLY A 258 -38.92 -22.26 8.95
CA GLY A 258 -39.70 -22.93 10.00
C GLY A 258 -41.23 -22.75 10.00
N VAL A 259 -41.84 -22.08 9.01
CA VAL A 259 -43.26 -21.68 9.11
C VAL A 259 -44.19 -22.23 8.01
N THR A 260 -43.70 -22.96 7.00
CA THR A 260 -44.58 -23.49 5.94
C THR A 260 -44.86 -24.99 6.10
N ALA A 261 -45.53 -25.35 7.19
CA ALA A 261 -46.25 -26.62 7.31
C ALA A 261 -47.62 -26.32 7.93
N GLY A 262 -48.66 -26.22 7.09
CA GLY A 262 -50.04 -26.09 7.55
C GLY A 262 -50.76 -24.79 7.19
N ALA A 263 -50.79 -24.42 5.91
CA ALA A 263 -51.89 -23.64 5.35
C ALA A 263 -51.85 -23.74 3.82
N ILE A 264 -52.59 -24.70 3.28
CA ILE A 264 -52.98 -24.72 1.87
C ILE A 264 -53.98 -23.58 1.69
N GLY A 265 -53.57 -22.52 1.00
CA GLY A 265 -54.40 -21.35 0.70
C GLY A 265 -53.82 -20.60 -0.49
N ILE A 266 -54.27 -20.98 -1.69
CA ILE A 266 -53.87 -20.43 -2.99
C ILE A 266 -54.32 -18.97 -3.10
N VAL A 267 -53.40 -18.00 -3.03
CA VAL A 267 -53.57 -16.66 -3.63
C VAL A 267 -52.19 -16.06 -3.95
N GLY A 268 -51.94 -15.73 -5.23
CA GLY A 268 -51.04 -14.65 -5.62
C GLY A 268 -49.62 -15.02 -6.06
N VAL A 269 -49.49 -15.49 -7.31
CA VAL A 269 -48.22 -15.50 -8.06
C VAL A 269 -47.88 -14.06 -8.49
N VAL A 270 -46.78 -13.52 -8.00
CA VAL A 270 -46.04 -12.42 -8.65
C VAL A 270 -44.64 -12.92 -8.95
N VAL A 271 -44.45 -13.40 -10.18
CA VAL A 271 -43.15 -13.66 -10.79
C VAL A 271 -42.88 -12.49 -11.73
N CYS A 272 -41.94 -11.63 -11.33
CA CYS A 272 -41.29 -10.60 -12.14
C CYS A 272 -39.83 -10.56 -11.66
N GLY A 273 -38.80 -10.80 -12.44
CA GLY A 273 -38.74 -11.21 -13.84
C GLY A 273 -37.26 -11.35 -14.24
N ARG A 274 -37.06 -12.06 -15.35
CA ARG A 274 -36.03 -11.86 -16.39
C ARG A 274 -34.55 -11.88 -15.95
N MET A 275 -33.63 -12.54 -16.63
CA MET A 275 -33.65 -13.29 -17.88
C MET A 275 -32.31 -14.03 -17.95
N MET A 276 -32.33 -15.36 -17.89
CA MET A 276 -31.49 -16.13 -18.81
C MET A 276 -32.13 -16.00 -20.18
N PHE A 277 -31.35 -15.78 -21.23
CA PHE A 277 -31.40 -16.48 -22.53
C PHE A 277 -30.66 -15.66 -23.60
N SER A 278 -29.46 -16.15 -23.92
CA SER A 278 -28.88 -16.43 -25.24
C SER A 278 -29.57 -15.95 -26.53
N LEU A 279 -28.73 -15.76 -27.56
CA LEU A 279 -28.95 -15.45 -28.99
C LEU A 279 -29.01 -13.93 -29.27
N LYS A 280 -27.89 -13.26 -29.61
CA LYS A 280 -27.07 -13.44 -30.82
C LYS A 280 -25.72 -12.75 -30.64
#